data_AF-A0AA93BEH7-F1
#
_entry.id   AF-A0AA93BEH7-F1
#
_cell.length_a   1.000
_cell.length_b   1.000
_cell.length_c   1.000
_cell.angle_alpha   90.00
_cell.angle_beta   90.00
_cell.angle_gamma   90.00
#
_symmetry.space_group_name_H-M   'P 1'
#
loop_
_entity.id
_entity.type
_entity.pdbx_description
1 polymer ?
#
loop_
_entity_poly.entity_id
_entity_poly.type
_entity_poly.pdbx_seq_one_letter_code
_entity_poly.pdbx_strand_id
1 'polypeptide(L)' 'MVHVSRHTFATMELTMGADLYTTSKLLGHTEVRTTQIYAKIINKKKDEAVSLLDSAFEE' A
#
# COMPACT_ATOMS: atom_id res chain seq x y z
N MET A 1 10.57 -18.61 -4.21
CA MET A 1 10.02 -17.93 -5.40
C MET A 1 8.63 -17.30 -5.13
N VAL A 2 7.71 -17.95 -4.40
CA VAL A 2 6.35 -17.41 -4.12
C VAL A 2 6.32 -16.20 -3.16
N HIS A 3 7.35 -16.02 -2.32
CA HIS A 3 7.35 -14.95 -1.31
C HIS A 3 7.40 -13.55 -1.95
N VAL A 4 8.30 -13.33 -2.93
CA VAL A 4 8.45 -12.04 -3.64
C VAL A 4 7.18 -11.68 -4.39
N SER A 5 6.58 -12.60 -5.12
CA SER A 5 5.34 -12.34 -5.87
C SER A 5 4.19 -11.89 -4.97
N ARG A 6 4.10 -12.45 -3.75
CA ARG A 6 3.12 -12.01 -2.74
C ARG A 6 3.41 -10.59 -2.22
N HIS A 7 4.68 -10.24 -2.01
CA HIS A 7 5.07 -8.86 -1.66
C HIS A 7 4.74 -7.87 -2.78
N THR A 8 5.04 -8.22 -4.04
CA THR A 8 4.74 -7.39 -5.19
C THR A 8 3.24 -7.21 -5.36
N PHE A 9 2.45 -8.28 -5.28
CA PHE A 9 0.99 -8.23 -5.36
C PHE A 9 0.39 -7.34 -4.27
N ALA A 10 0.77 -7.53 -3.01
CA ALA A 10 0.29 -6.72 -1.89
C ALA A 10 0.62 -5.23 -2.08
N THR A 11 1.83 -4.92 -2.55
CA THR A 11 2.28 -3.53 -2.75
C THR A 11 1.56 -2.87 -3.92
N MET A 12 1.27 -3.62 -5.00
CA MET A 12 0.53 -3.11 -6.16
C MET A 12 -0.92 -2.82 -5.83
N GLU A 13 -1.63 -3.75 -5.20
CA GLU A 13 -3.03 -3.54 -4.81
C GLU A 13 -3.21 -2.31 -3.93
N LEU A 14 -2.37 -2.20 -2.90
CA LEU A 14 -2.39 -1.08 -1.97
C LEU A 14 -1.98 0.25 -2.64
N THR A 15 -1.10 0.20 -3.64
CA THR A 15 -0.76 1.37 -4.47
C THR A 15 -1.92 1.81 -5.35
N MET A 16 -2.72 0.85 -5.85
CA MET A 16 -3.92 1.12 -6.66
C MET A 16 -5.12 1.58 -5.83
N GLY A 17 -4.98 1.67 -4.50
CA GLY A 17 -6.02 2.13 -3.61
C GLY A 17 -6.95 1.03 -3.09
N ALA A 18 -6.57 -0.25 -3.24
CA ALA A 18 -7.28 -1.34 -2.59
C ALA A 18 -7.18 -1.21 -1.06
N ASP A 19 -8.22 -1.64 -0.37
CA ASP A 19 -8.24 -1.67 1.09
C ASP A 19 -7.39 -2.83 1.65
N LEU A 20 -6.81 -2.60 2.83
CA LEU A 20 -5.95 -3.58 3.51
C LEU A 20 -6.66 -4.91 3.80
N TYR A 21 -7.95 -4.87 4.10
CA TYR A 21 -8.77 -6.04 4.35
C TYR A 21 -8.97 -6.87 3.07
N THR A 22 -9.30 -6.22 1.96
CA THR A 22 -9.45 -6.83 0.64
C THR A 22 -8.14 -7.49 0.20
N THR A 23 -7.03 -6.78 0.29
CA THR A 23 -5.70 -7.33 -0.04
C THR A 23 -5.31 -8.49 0.91
N SER A 24 -5.67 -8.41 2.20
CA SER A 24 -5.48 -9.51 3.15
C SER A 24 -6.25 -10.77 2.74
N LYS A 25 -7.50 -10.62 2.29
CA LYS A 25 -8.33 -11.73 1.80
C LYS A 25 -7.79 -12.34 0.50
N LEU A 26 -7.35 -11.51 -0.45
CA LEU A 26 -6.79 -11.97 -1.73
C LEU A 26 -5.46 -12.70 -1.55
N LEU A 27 -4.67 -12.32 -0.55
CA LEU A 27 -3.46 -13.04 -0.16
C LEU A 27 -3.75 -14.30 0.64
N GLY A 28 -4.97 -14.51 1.14
CA GLY A 28 -5.30 -15.63 2.01
C GLY A 28 -4.67 -15.52 3.40
N HIS A 29 -4.46 -14.30 3.89
CA HIS A 29 -3.99 -14.09 5.27
C HIS A 29 -5.16 -14.25 6.25
N THR A 30 -4.95 -15.07 7.28
CA THR A 30 -5.91 -15.24 8.39
C THR A 30 -5.98 -13.98 9.26
N GLU A 31 -4.86 -13.24 9.34
CA GLU A 31 -4.72 -12.03 10.13
C GLU A 31 -4.35 -10.82 9.26
N VAL A 32 -5.08 -9.73 9.43
CA VAL A 32 -4.79 -8.45 8.74
C VAL A 32 -3.45 -7.86 9.21
N ARG A 33 -2.99 -8.20 10.41
CA ARG A 33 -1.71 -7.77 10.99
C ARG A 33 -0.52 -8.08 10.08
N THR A 34 -0.55 -9.21 9.38
CA THR A 34 0.49 -9.62 8.43
C THR A 34 0.48 -8.75 7.18
N THR A 35 -0.69 -8.22 6.78
CA THR A 35 -0.84 -7.29 5.65
C THR A 35 -0.53 -5.84 6.05
N GLN A 36 -0.67 -5.47 7.34
CA GLN A 36 -0.37 -4.12 7.85
C GLN A 36 1.07 -3.67 7.60
N ILE A 37 2.01 -4.59 7.41
CA ILE A 37 3.41 -4.26 7.07
C ILE A 37 3.49 -3.46 5.75
N TYR A 38 2.55 -3.66 4.82
CA TYR A 38 2.50 -2.95 3.55
C TYR A 38 1.77 -1.61 3.63
N ALA A 39 0.93 -1.40 4.66
CA ALA A 39 0.21 -0.13 4.85
C ALA A 39 1.15 1.07 5.04
N LYS A 40 2.32 0.83 5.65
CA LYS A 40 3.37 1.85 5.85
C LYS A 40 3.85 2.46 4.53
N ILE A 41 3.80 1.70 3.44
CA ILE A 41 4.21 2.15 2.10
C ILE A 41 3.20 3.15 1.54
N ILE A 42 1.91 2.96 1.79
CA ILE A 42 0.84 3.85 1.31
C ILE A 42 0.91 5.21 2.01
N ASN A 43 1.11 5.21 3.33
CA ASN A 43 1.20 6.47 4.08
C ASN A 43 2.34 7.34 3.55
N LYS A 44 3.51 6.76 3.31
CA LYS A 44 4.65 7.47 2.72
C LYS A 44 4.31 8.06 1.34
N LYS A 45 3.59 7.32 0.49
CA LYS A 45 3.14 7.82 -0.82
C LYS A 45 2.11 8.95 -0.71
N LYS A 46 1.22 8.89 0.28
CA LYS A 46 0.26 9.97 0.55
C LYS A 46 0.97 11.24 1.00
N ASP A 47 1.92 11.12 1.92
CA ASP A 47 2.72 12.25 2.40
C ASP A 47 3.52 12.90 1.25
N GLU A 48 4.13 12.07 0.39
CA GLU A 48 4.84 12.54 -0.81
C GLU A 48 3.89 13.24 -1.80
N ALA A 49 2.71 12.67 -2.06
CA ALA A 49 1.72 13.27 -2.95
C ALA A 49 1.20 14.62 -2.41
N VAL A 50 0.97 14.74 -1.09
CA VAL A 50 0.57 15.99 -0.45
C VAL A 50 1.69 17.02 -0.54
N SER A 51 2.95 16.63 -0.33
CA SER A 51 4.09 17.54 -0.45
C SER A 51 4.28 18.07 -1.88
N LEU A 52 4.06 17.22 -2.89
CA LEU A 52 4.13 17.64 -4.30
C LEU A 52 3.01 18.62 -4.67
N LEU A 53 1.81 18.41 -4.12
CA LEU A 53 0.70 19.34 -4.30
C LEU A 53 1.01 20.70 -3.66
N ASP A 54 1.52 20.71 -2.43
CA ASP A 54 1.90 21.94 -1.72
C ASP A 54 2.88 22.79 -2.54
N SER A 55 3.92 22.17 -3.12
CA SER A 55 4.88 22.85 -3.99
C SER A 55 4.28 23.34 -5.33
N ALA A 56 3.18 22.75 -5.80
CA ALA A 56 2.52 23.13 -7.04
C ALA A 56 1.48 24.26 -6.86
N PHE A 57 1.06 24.54 -5.62
CA PHE A 57 0.12 25.63 -5.29
C PHE A 57 0.82 26.91 -4.81
N GLU A 58 2.14 26.90 -4.61
CA GLU A 58 2.95 28.09 -4.28
C GLU A 58 3.42 28.91 -5.51
N GLU A 59 3.01 28.54 -6.73
CA GLU A 59 3.24 29.33 -7.97
C GLU A 59 2.00 30.11 -8.42
#